data_AF-A0A437QE20-F1
#
_entry.id   AF-A0A437QE20-F1
#
_cell.length_a   1.000
_cell.length_b   1.000
_cell.length_c   1.000
_cell.angle_alpha   90.00
_cell.angle_beta   90.00
_cell.angle_gamma   90.00
#
_symmetry.space_group_name_H-M   'P 1'
#
loop_
_entity.id
_entity.type
_entity.pdbx_description
1 polymer ?
#
loop_
_entity_poly.entity_id
_entity_poly.type
_entity_poly.pdbx_seq_one_letter_code
_entity_poly.pdbx_strand_id
1 'polypeptide(L)' 'MSDNHIICAMRPGQEYTSGLLAKLCNAKRSAVTRELYEAYRGGVVNRYKKKGVRGFVYVSKQLNLEFE' A
#
# COMPACT_ATOMS: atom_id res chain seq x y z
N MET A 1 9.27 16.87 0.80
CA MET A 1 7.95 16.25 0.57
C MET A 1 7.97 14.92 1.31
N SER A 2 7.09 14.77 2.30
CA SER A 2 7.10 13.68 3.27
C SER A 2 6.71 12.34 2.60
N ASP A 3 7.35 11.24 2.97
CA ASP A 3 7.21 9.89 2.41
C ASP A 3 5.77 9.28 2.50
N ASN A 4 4.83 10.00 3.14
CA ASN A 4 3.46 9.56 3.41
C ASN A 4 2.50 9.52 2.20
N HIS A 5 2.89 9.99 1.01
CA HIS A 5 1.97 10.04 -0.15
C HIS A 5 1.70 8.66 -0.79
N ILE A 6 2.53 7.65 -0.50
CA ILE A 6 2.46 6.34 -1.19
C ILE A 6 1.20 5.57 -0.81
N ILE A 7 0.86 5.52 0.47
CA ILE A 7 -0.36 4.85 0.94
C ILE A 7 -1.60 5.67 0.56
N CYS A 8 -1.52 7.00 0.62
CA CYS A 8 -2.61 7.89 0.18
C CYS A 8 -2.95 7.74 -1.31
N ALA A 9 -2.00 7.30 -2.15
CA ALA A 9 -2.25 7.01 -3.56
C ALA A 9 -2.99 5.68 -3.79
N MET A 10 -3.12 4.83 -2.78
CA MET A 10 -3.81 3.54 -2.87
C MET A 10 -5.30 3.69 -2.56
N ARG A 11 -6.14 2.98 -3.32
CA ARG A 11 -7.57 2.83 -3.06
C ARG A 11 -7.86 1.49 -2.37
N PRO A 12 -8.81 1.45 -1.43
CA PRO A 12 -9.22 0.20 -0.79
C PRO A 12 -9.60 -0.89 -1.78
N GLY A 13 -9.12 -2.12 -1.53
CA GLY A 13 -9.45 -3.28 -2.35
C GLY A 13 -8.77 -3.30 -3.73
N GLN A 14 -8.02 -2.26 -4.10
CA GLN A 14 -7.23 -2.27 -5.34
C GLN A 14 -5.84 -2.88 -5.14
N GLU A 15 -5.42 -3.64 -6.14
CA GLU A 15 -4.13 -4.31 -6.22
C GLU A 15 -3.06 -3.36 -6.79
N TYR A 16 -1.99 -3.12 -6.04
CA TYR A 16 -0.87 -2.29 -6.46
C TYR A 16 0.45 -3.05 -6.41
N THR A 17 1.34 -2.77 -7.36
CA THR A 17 2.74 -3.23 -7.28
C THR A 17 3.64 -2.08 -6.85
N SER A 18 4.78 -2.40 -6.22
CA SER A 18 5.76 -1.36 -5.87
C SER A 18 6.28 -0.59 -7.08
N GLY A 19 6.31 -1.23 -8.26
CA GLY A 19 6.65 -0.55 -9.52
C GLY A 19 5.57 0.43 -9.99
N LEU A 20 4.29 0.07 -9.87
CA LEU A 20 3.18 0.96 -10.21
C LEU A 20 3.17 2.19 -9.29
N LEU A 21 3.29 1.98 -7.98
CA LEU A 21 3.30 3.07 -7.00
C LEU A 21 4.53 3.97 -7.12
N ALA A 22 5.71 3.40 -7.44
CA ALA A 22 6.91 4.17 -7.74
C ALA A 22 6.70 5.15 -8.90
N LYS A 23 6.01 4.72 -9.96
CA LYS A 23 5.67 5.59 -11.10
C LYS A 23 4.63 6.65 -10.70
N LEU A 24 3.55 6.24 -10.04
CA LEU A 24 2.47 7.14 -9.64
C LEU A 24 2.94 8.24 -8.68
N CYS A 25 3.83 7.90 -7.75
CA CYS A 25 4.31 8.82 -6.72
C CYS A 25 5.64 9.50 -7.12
N ASN A 26 6.14 9.28 -8.35
CA ASN A 26 7.46 9.71 -8.80
C ASN A 26 8.58 9.44 -7.76
N ALA A 27 8.59 8.23 -7.20
CA ALA A 27 9.43 7.83 -6.08
C ALA A 27 10.33 6.65 -6.43
N LYS A 28 11.47 6.52 -5.73
CA LYS A 28 12.35 5.35 -5.90
C LYS A 28 11.62 4.09 -5.45
N ARG A 29 11.68 3.03 -6.27
CA ARG A 29 11.04 1.74 -5.97
C ARG A 29 11.49 1.14 -4.63
N SER A 30 12.74 1.36 -4.23
CA SER A 30 13.26 0.91 -2.93
C SER A 30 12.56 1.60 -1.77
N ALA A 31 12.37 2.93 -1.84
CA ALA A 31 11.63 3.69 -0.84
C ALA A 31 10.18 3.23 -0.77
N VAL A 32 9.50 3.11 -1.93
CA VAL A 32 8.12 2.60 -2.01
C VAL A 32 7.98 1.22 -1.41
N THR A 33 8.95 0.34 -1.67
CA THR A 33 8.94 -1.01 -1.11
C THR A 33 9.09 -0.96 0.41
N ARG A 34 9.97 -0.13 0.95
CA ARG A 34 10.13 0.06 2.40
C ARG A 34 8.82 0.53 3.05
N GLU A 35 8.22 1.60 2.52
CA GLU A 35 6.94 2.14 3.04
C GLU A 35 5.81 1.09 3.01
N LEU A 36 5.70 0.31 1.92
CA LEU A 36 4.69 -0.75 1.81
C LEU A 36 4.93 -1.89 2.81
N TYR A 37 6.18 -2.21 3.13
CA TYR A 37 6.50 -3.19 4.17
C TYR A 37 6.20 -2.67 5.58
N GLU A 38 6.44 -1.39 5.84
CA GLU A 38 6.06 -0.76 7.12
C GLU A 38 4.54 -0.71 7.27
N ALA A 39 3.82 -0.29 6.22
CA ALA A 39 2.36 -0.33 6.18
C ALA A 39 1.80 -1.76 6.29
N TYR A 40 2.49 -2.77 5.74
CA TYR A 40 2.12 -4.18 5.90
C TYR A 40 2.29 -4.63 7.35
N ARG A 41 3.39 -4.26 8.01
CA ARG A 41 3.60 -4.54 9.44
C ARG A 41 2.57 -3.85 10.32
N GLY A 42 2.14 -2.64 9.95
CA GLY A 42 1.06 -1.89 10.60
C GLY A 42 -0.35 -2.39 10.28
N GLY A 43 -0.51 -3.40 9.41
CA GLY A 43 -1.83 -3.94 9.04
C GLY A 43 -2.67 -3.05 8.11
N VAL A 44 -2.05 -2.04 7.49
CA VAL A 44 -2.67 -1.06 6.59
C VAL A 44 -2.81 -1.61 5.17
N VAL A 45 -1.86 -2.44 4.73
CA VAL A 45 -1.87 -3.11 3.43
C VAL A 45 -1.68 -4.62 3.61
N ASN A 46 -2.25 -5.42 2.71
CA ASN A 46 -2.02 -6.86 2.64
C ASN A 46 -1.16 -7.20 1.44
N ARG A 47 -0.26 -8.19 1.57
CA ARG A 47 0.46 -8.73 0.42
C ARG A 47 -0.44 -9.67 -0.37
N TYR A 48 -0.39 -9.57 -1.69
CA TYR A 48 -1.04 -10.53 -2.58
C TYR A 48 -0.03 -11.14 -3.55
N LYS A 49 -0.31 -12.36 -3.99
CA LYS A 49 0.40 -13.04 -5.07
C LYS A 49 -0.64 -13.61 -6.03
N LYS A 50 -0.72 -13.08 -7.24
CA LYS A 50 -1.72 -13.47 -8.24
C LYS A 50 -1.06 -13.66 -9.59
N LYS A 51 -1.23 -14.85 -10.18
CA LYS A 51 -0.66 -15.22 -11.50
C LYS A 51 0.84 -14.86 -11.64
N GLY A 52 1.63 -15.09 -10.58
CA GLY A 52 3.06 -14.79 -10.56
C GLY A 52 3.45 -13.34 -10.20
N VAL A 53 2.49 -12.41 -10.17
CA VAL A 53 2.73 -11.02 -9.75
C VAL A 53 2.59 -10.90 -8.24
N ARG A 54 3.57 -10.24 -7.59
CA ARG A 54 3.53 -9.90 -6.17
C ARG A 54 3.22 -8.41 -6.01
N GLY A 55 2.33 -8.08 -5.08
CA GLY A 55 1.98 -6.70 -4.79
C GLY A 55 1.33 -6.54 -3.41
N PHE A 56 0.72 -5.37 -3.22
CA PHE A 56 0.06 -4.93 -2.00
C PHE A 56 -1.35 -4.45 -2.31
N VAL A 57 -2.31 -4.80 -1.47
CA VAL A 57 -3.69 -4.31 -1.50
C VAL A 57 -3.88 -3.42 -0.29
N TYR A 58 -4.36 -2.20 -0.50
CA TYR A 58 -4.73 -1.35 0.63
C TYR A 58 -5.98 -1.92 1.31
N VAL A 59 -5.83 -2.25 2.58
CA VAL A 59 -6.91 -2.75 3.40
C VAL A 59 -7.55 -1.52 4.00
N SER A 60 -8.83 -1.30 3.70
CA SER A 60 -9.65 -0.32 4.42
C SER A 60 -9.89 -0.78 5.86
N LYS A 61 -8.84 -0.96 6.64
CA LYS A 61 -8.94 -0.88 8.10
C LYS A 61 -8.85 0.60 8.48
N GLN A 62 -9.79 1.40 7.99
CA GLN A 62 -10.15 2.60 8.70
C GLN A 62 -11.50 2.31 9.36
N LEU A 63 -11.40 2.10 10.68
CA LEU A 63 -12.44 2.13 11.69
C LEU A 63 -13.40 0.93 11.75
N ASN A 64 -13.13 0.03 12.70
CA ASN A 64 -14.20 -0.42 13.58
C ASN A 64 -14.72 0.85 14.31
N LEU A 65 -15.62 1.59 13.68
CA LEU A 65 -16.60 2.35 14.44
C LEU A 65 -17.60 1.30 14.90
N GLU A 66 -17.33 0.67 16.04
CA GLU A 66 -18.42 0.14 16.84
C GLU A 66 -19.25 1.35 17.22
N PHE A 67 -20.35 1.56 16.50
CA PHE A 67 -21.43 2.41 16.98
C PHE A 67 -22.08 1.64 18.13
N GLU A 68 -21.69 1.96 19.36
CA GLU A 68 -22.57 1.77 20.53
C GLU A 68 -23.73 2.76 20.48
#